data_AF-A0AAD1YHX8-F1
#
_entry.id   AF-A0AAD1YHX8-F1
#
_cell.length_a   1.000
_cell.length_b   1.000
_cell.length_c   1.000
_cell.angle_alpha   90.00
_cell.angle_beta   90.00
_cell.angle_gamma   90.00
#
_symmetry.space_group_name_H-M   'P 1'
#
loop_
_entity.id
_entity.type
_entity.pdbx_description
1 polymer ?
#
loop_
_entity_poly.entity_id
_entity_poly.type
_entity_poly.pdbx_seq_one_letter_code
_entity_poly.pdbx_strand_id
1 'polypeptide(L)'
;MNKLFQIKDLEFYEEDFVEDIHDYEDIIDIVQELSEELDYEIIEIAGSNGCCNDTKKNYLVEIIGYVDENDEFVTKNERDKMGFMADKKQFDLFVITIHKCTACNKWIISILE
;
A
#
# COMPACT_ATOMS: atom_id res chain seq x y z
N MET A 1 12.43 15.21 -8.60
CA MET A 1 11.99 14.28 -7.56
C MET A 1 10.72 14.83 -6.98
N ASN A 2 9.60 14.36 -7.53
CA ASN A 2 8.27 14.69 -7.09
C ASN A 2 7.90 13.72 -5.95
N LYS A 3 7.86 14.22 -4.72
CA LYS A 3 7.56 13.39 -3.55
C LYS A 3 6.05 13.19 -3.47
N LEU A 4 5.62 11.94 -3.48
CA LEU A 4 4.20 11.57 -3.38
C LEU A 4 3.75 11.46 -1.93
N PHE A 5 4.47 10.69 -1.12
CA PHE A 5 4.14 10.51 0.30
C PHE A 5 5.36 10.07 1.12
N GLN A 6 5.17 9.93 2.43
CA GLN A 6 6.19 9.46 3.36
C GLN A 6 5.56 8.59 4.43
N ILE A 7 6.17 7.44 4.70
CA ILE A 7 5.76 6.53 5.77
C ILE A 7 6.95 6.36 6.70
N LYS A 8 6.82 6.80 7.96
CA LYS A 8 7.94 6.91 8.92
C LYS A 8 9.12 7.66 8.30
N ASP A 9 10.28 7.00 8.13
CA ASP A 9 11.49 7.52 7.51
C ASP A 9 11.63 7.19 6.01
N LEU A 10 10.66 6.50 5.41
CA LEU A 10 10.66 6.14 3.99
C LEU A 10 9.95 7.21 3.14
N GLU A 11 10.69 7.82 2.21
CA GLU A 11 10.15 8.78 1.24
C GLU A 11 9.83 8.11 -0.09
N PHE A 12 8.66 8.39 -0.67
CA PHE A 12 8.22 7.79 -1.93
C PHE A 12 8.12 8.86 -3.01
N TYR A 13 8.83 8.65 -4.10
CA TYR A 13 8.91 9.58 -5.23
C TYR A 13 8.32 8.95 -6.48
N GLU A 14 7.66 9.77 -7.29
CA GLU A 14 7.06 9.36 -8.57
C GLU A 14 8.11 8.76 -9.51
N GLU A 15 9.31 9.34 -9.59
CA GLU A 15 10.36 8.87 -10.50
C GLU A 15 10.96 7.51 -10.12
N ASP A 16 10.75 7.07 -8.88
CA ASP A 16 11.19 5.77 -8.39
C ASP A 16 10.08 4.69 -8.51
N PHE A 17 8.86 5.08 -8.89
CA PHE A 17 7.78 4.13 -9.14
C PHE A 17 8.06 3.33 -10.41
N VAL A 18 7.83 2.01 -10.37
CA VAL A 18 8.19 1.11 -11.48
C VAL A 18 7.11 1.04 -12.56
N GLU A 19 5.85 1.30 -12.21
CA GLU A 19 4.69 1.20 -13.10
C GLU A 19 4.19 2.59 -13.54
N ASP A 20 3.05 2.65 -14.23
CA ASP A 20 2.42 3.93 -14.55
C ASP A 20 1.68 4.46 -13.32
N ILE A 21 2.11 5.62 -12.81
CA ILE A 21 1.56 6.21 -11.59
C ILE A 21 0.08 6.59 -11.75
N HIS A 22 -0.36 6.89 -12.97
CA HIS A 22 -1.73 7.30 -13.27
C HIS A 22 -2.76 6.19 -13.02
N ASP A 23 -2.33 4.93 -13.04
CA ASP A 23 -3.20 3.77 -12.74
C ASP A 23 -3.47 3.61 -11.24
N TYR A 24 -2.75 4.35 -10.39
CA TYR A 24 -2.77 4.20 -8.92
C TYR A 24 -3.12 5.50 -8.18
N GLU A 25 -3.65 6.53 -8.86
CA GLU A 25 -3.96 7.84 -8.26
C GLU A 25 -4.86 7.69 -7.01
N ASP A 26 -5.96 6.94 -7.11
CA ASP A 26 -6.88 6.71 -6.00
C ASP A 26 -6.21 5.96 -4.82
N ILE A 27 -5.32 5.03 -5.12
CA ILE A 27 -4.57 4.27 -4.11
C ILE A 27 -3.55 5.16 -3.41
N ILE A 28 -2.89 6.04 -4.15
CA ILE A 28 -1.93 6.99 -3.59
C ILE A 28 -2.62 7.95 -2.63
N ASP A 29 -3.82 8.43 -2.98
CA ASP A 29 -4.62 9.30 -2.11
C ASP A 29 -4.97 8.59 -0.78
N ILE A 30 -5.41 7.31 -0.84
CA ILE A 30 -5.64 6.48 0.35
C ILE A 30 -4.37 6.35 1.20
N VAL A 31 -3.23 6.06 0.56
CA VAL A 31 -1.94 5.90 1.26
C VAL A 31 -1.51 7.21 1.91
N GLN A 32 -1.69 8.35 1.23
CA GLN A 32 -1.38 9.68 1.76
C GLN A 32 -2.20 9.98 3.01
N GLU A 33 -3.50 9.72 2.98
CA GLU A 33 -4.38 9.92 4.13
C GLU A 33 -3.94 9.09 5.34
N LEU A 34 -3.56 7.83 5.11
CA LEU A 34 -3.19 6.89 6.17
C LEU A 34 -1.73 6.97 6.61
N SER A 35 -0.88 7.70 5.87
CA SER A 35 0.59 7.67 5.98
C SER A 35 1.14 7.84 7.40
N GLU A 36 0.50 8.64 8.26
CA GLU A 36 0.94 8.87 9.64
C GLU A 36 0.80 7.63 10.53
N GLU A 37 -0.21 6.80 10.27
CA GLU A 37 -0.53 5.59 11.04
C GLU A 37 0.21 4.35 10.53
N LEU A 38 0.70 4.40 9.29
CA LEU A 38 1.38 3.29 8.66
C LEU A 38 2.77 3.03 9.28
N ASP A 39 3.14 1.76 9.25
CA ASP A 39 4.48 1.27 9.58
C ASP A 39 4.94 0.32 8.47
N TYR A 40 6.21 -0.07 8.51
CA TYR A 40 6.77 -1.01 7.57
C TYR A 40 7.53 -2.14 8.26
N GLU A 41 7.63 -3.25 7.58
CA GLU A 41 8.54 -4.33 7.95
C GLU A 41 9.56 -4.59 6.84
N ILE A 42 10.69 -5.22 7.17
CA ILE A 42 11.67 -5.66 6.17
C ILE A 42 11.42 -7.13 5.87
N ILE A 43 11.02 -7.41 4.64
CA ILE A 43 10.81 -8.77 4.14
C ILE A 43 11.90 -9.16 3.16
N GLU A 44 12.09 -10.47 2.97
CA GLU A 44 12.88 -11.02 1.87
C GLU A 44 11.94 -11.80 0.95
N ILE A 45 11.80 -11.33 -0.31
CA ILE A 45 10.91 -11.98 -1.27
C ILE A 45 11.62 -13.18 -1.92
N ALA A 46 10.85 -14.23 -2.25
CA ALA A 46 11.41 -15.43 -2.86
C ALA A 46 11.96 -15.19 -4.29
N GLY A 47 11.30 -14.28 -5.03
CA GLY A 47 11.57 -13.98 -6.45
C GLY A 47 12.56 -12.82 -6.69
N SER A 48 12.50 -12.24 -7.89
CA SER A 48 13.11 -10.95 -8.20
C SER A 48 12.22 -9.83 -7.66
N ASN A 49 12.83 -8.75 -7.20
CA ASN A 49 12.13 -7.55 -6.74
C ASN A 49 11.76 -6.59 -7.88
N GLY A 50 11.92 -7.03 -9.14
CA GLY A 50 11.48 -6.27 -10.31
C GLY A 50 12.25 -4.98 -10.56
N CYS A 51 13.38 -4.76 -9.88
CA CYS A 51 14.14 -3.52 -10.00
C CYS A 51 15.62 -3.72 -10.34
N CYS A 52 16.54 -3.64 -9.37
CA CYS A 52 17.99 -3.69 -9.58
C CYS A 52 18.59 -5.11 -9.51
N ASN A 53 17.89 -6.08 -8.91
CA ASN A 53 18.41 -7.41 -8.57
C ASN A 53 19.62 -7.42 -7.59
N ASP A 54 19.98 -6.28 -6.98
CA ASP A 54 21.09 -6.20 -6.00
C ASP A 54 20.70 -6.72 -4.60
N THR A 55 19.41 -6.82 -4.34
CA THR A 55 18.85 -7.32 -3.07
C THR A 55 17.54 -8.04 -3.33
N LYS A 56 17.15 -8.94 -2.42
CA LYS A 56 15.79 -9.50 -2.33
C LYS A 56 14.98 -8.87 -1.19
N LYS A 57 15.58 -7.94 -0.47
CA LYS A 57 14.94 -7.28 0.67
C LYS A 57 14.13 -6.07 0.22
N ASN A 58 12.94 -5.96 0.77
CA ASN A 58 12.06 -4.82 0.57
C ASN A 58 11.52 -4.34 1.91
N TYR A 59 11.30 -3.04 2.00
CA TYR A 59 10.35 -2.49 2.96
C TYR A 59 8.95 -2.82 2.45
N LEU A 60 8.15 -3.48 3.28
CA LEU A 60 6.75 -3.79 3.02
C LEU A 60 5.89 -2.92 3.92
N VAL A 61 4.98 -2.17 3.31
CA VAL A 61 3.84 -1.55 3.98
C VAL A 61 2.59 -2.31 3.56
N GLU A 62 1.72 -2.64 4.51
CA GLU A 62 0.45 -3.32 4.26
C GLU A 62 -0.70 -2.51 4.85
N ILE A 63 -1.73 -2.25 4.03
CA ILE A 63 -2.98 -1.61 4.43
C ILE A 63 -4.09 -2.63 4.19
N ILE A 64 -4.62 -3.18 5.27
CA ILE A 64 -5.76 -4.10 5.22
C ILE A 64 -7.05 -3.28 5.27
N GLY A 65 -7.86 -3.38 4.22
CA GLY A 65 -9.18 -2.79 4.17
C GLY A 65 -10.17 -3.66 3.43
N TYR A 66 -11.29 -3.02 3.08
CA TYR A 66 -12.40 -3.62 2.39
C TYR A 66 -13.02 -2.59 1.46
N VAL A 67 -13.63 -3.04 0.39
CA VAL A 67 -14.51 -2.21 -0.45
C VAL A 67 -15.96 -2.53 -0.09
N ASP A 68 -16.77 -1.49 0.09
CA ASP A 68 -18.19 -1.63 0.36
C ASP A 68 -19.07 -1.64 -0.91
N GLU A 69 -20.39 -1.76 -0.75
CA GLU A 69 -21.34 -1.82 -1.87
C GLU A 69 -21.36 -0.57 -2.79
N ASN A 70 -20.74 0.54 -2.37
CA ASN A 70 -20.62 1.78 -3.13
C ASN A 70 -19.23 1.97 -3.73
N ASP A 71 -18.38 0.94 -3.71
CA ASP A 71 -16.98 0.98 -4.17
C ASP A 71 -16.06 1.85 -3.30
N GLU A 72 -16.47 2.10 -2.04
CA GLU A 72 -15.71 2.94 -1.11
C GLU A 72 -14.76 2.08 -0.25
N PHE A 73 -13.50 2.52 -0.15
CA PHE A 73 -12.50 1.86 0.69
C PHE A 73 -12.73 2.16 2.17
N VAL A 74 -12.77 1.10 2.98
CA VAL A 74 -12.91 1.15 4.43
C VAL A 74 -11.77 0.36 5.06
N THR A 75 -10.99 0.99 5.94
CA THR A 75 -9.91 0.29 6.63
C THR A 75 -10.48 -0.81 7.54
N LYS A 76 -9.68 -1.85 7.81
CA LYS A 76 -10.09 -2.89 8.75
C LYS A 76 -10.45 -2.32 10.13
N ASN A 77 -9.71 -1.33 10.60
CA ASN A 77 -9.97 -0.69 11.88
C ASN A 77 -11.34 0.03 11.91
N GLU A 78 -11.70 0.72 10.83
CA GLU A 78 -13.01 1.37 10.70
C GLU A 78 -14.14 0.34 10.64
N ARG A 79 -13.99 -0.71 9.82
CA ARG A 79 -14.95 -1.81 9.77
C ARG A 79 -15.14 -2.44 11.14
N ASP A 80 -14.05 -2.75 11.85
CA ASP A 80 -14.09 -3.36 13.18
C ASP A 80 -14.82 -2.45 14.19
N LYS A 81 -14.65 -1.12 14.08
CA LYS A 81 -15.39 -0.13 14.90
C LYS A 81 -16.89 -0.08 14.61
N MET A 82 -17.35 -0.49 13.42
CA MET A 82 -18.78 -0.54 13.10
C MET A 82 -19.53 -1.68 13.85
N GLY A 83 -18.81 -2.69 14.34
CA GLY A 83 -19.38 -3.81 15.09
C GLY A 83 -20.52 -4.51 14.33
N PHE A 84 -21.64 -4.79 15.01
CA PHE A 84 -22.80 -5.48 14.43
C PHE A 84 -23.44 -4.80 13.20
N MET A 85 -23.13 -3.52 12.93
CA MET A 85 -23.58 -2.85 11.72
C MET A 85 -22.81 -3.32 10.48
N ALA A 86 -21.55 -3.76 10.65
CA ALA A 86 -20.77 -4.32 9.57
C ALA A 86 -21.36 -5.63 9.04
N ASP A 87 -21.92 -6.47 9.92
CA ASP A 87 -22.54 -7.76 9.55
C ASP A 87 -23.76 -7.63 8.64
N LYS A 88 -24.31 -6.42 8.52
CA LYS A 88 -25.47 -6.12 7.66
C LYS A 88 -25.08 -5.51 6.31
N LYS A 89 -23.78 -5.25 6.08
CA LYS A 89 -23.24 -4.70 4.84
C LYS A 89 -22.35 -5.72 4.16
N GLN A 90 -22.21 -5.60 2.84
CA GLN A 90 -21.20 -6.35 2.11
C GLN A 90 -19.86 -5.61 2.18
N PHE A 91 -18.79 -6.36 2.40
CA PHE A 91 -17.42 -5.89 2.42
C PHE A 91 -16.55 -6.93 1.73
N ASP A 92 -15.99 -6.56 0.58
CA ASP A 92 -15.05 -7.40 -0.15
C ASP A 92 -13.63 -7.03 0.29
N LEU A 93 -12.77 -8.04 0.51
CA LEU A 93 -11.43 -7.81 1.04
C LEU A 93 -10.61 -7.01 0.02
N PHE A 94 -9.94 -5.96 0.48
CA PHE A 94 -9.10 -5.13 -0.36
C PHE A 94 -7.82 -4.79 0.39
N VAL A 95 -6.70 -5.39 -0.02
CA VAL A 95 -5.41 -5.20 0.65
C VAL A 95 -4.46 -4.49 -0.30
N ILE A 96 -3.97 -3.32 0.13
CA ILE A 96 -2.95 -2.56 -0.57
C ILE A 96 -1.60 -2.89 0.06
N THR A 97 -0.63 -3.29 -0.76
CA THR A 97 0.75 -3.47 -0.32
C THR A 97 1.68 -2.58 -1.11
N ILE A 98 2.66 -1.99 -0.43
CA ILE A 98 3.71 -1.18 -1.06
C ILE A 98 5.04 -1.87 -0.78
N HIS A 99 5.77 -2.19 -1.85
CA HIS A 99 7.08 -2.82 -1.76
C HIS A 99 8.12 -1.83 -2.22
N LYS A 100 9.08 -1.49 -1.35
CA LYS A 100 10.19 -0.60 -1.68
C LYS A 100 11.52 -1.31 -1.52
N CYS A 101 12.30 -1.35 -2.60
CA CYS A 101 13.60 -2.01 -2.62
C CYS A 101 14.62 -1.30 -1.71
N THR A 102 15.28 -2.08 -0.85
CA THR A 102 16.27 -1.53 0.11
C THR A 102 17.59 -1.10 -0.53
N ALA A 103 17.84 -1.43 -1.80
CA ALA A 103 19.09 -1.10 -2.51
C ALA A 103 18.97 0.12 -3.43
N CYS A 104 17.93 0.19 -4.27
CA CYS A 104 17.78 1.24 -5.29
C CYS A 104 16.54 2.14 -5.11
N ASN A 105 15.82 2.03 -3.99
CA ASN A 105 14.63 2.83 -3.65
C ASN A 105 13.40 2.72 -4.57
N LYS A 106 13.52 2.04 -5.70
CA LYS A 106 12.39 1.73 -6.56
C LYS A 106 11.29 1.00 -5.80
N TRP A 107 10.04 1.31 -6.12
CA TRP A 107 8.89 0.80 -5.40
C TRP A 107 7.70 0.52 -6.31
N ILE A 108 6.80 -0.34 -5.84
CA ILE A 108 5.57 -0.76 -6.50
C ILE A 108 4.41 -0.81 -5.51
N ILE A 109 3.20 -0.72 -6.05
CA ILE A 109 1.96 -1.05 -5.35
C ILE A 109 1.50 -2.43 -5.85
N SER A 110 0.91 -3.22 -4.97
CA SER A 110 0.21 -4.44 -5.34
C SER A 110 -1.07 -4.55 -4.54
N ILE A 111 -2.16 -4.89 -5.21
CA ILE A 111 -3.50 -4.95 -4.64
C ILE A 111 -3.96 -6.42 -4.63
N LEU A 112 -4.58 -6.83 -3.53
CA LEU A 112 -5.30 -8.10 -3.43
C LEU A 112 -6.79 -7.81 -3.24
N GLU A 113 -7.59 -8.29 -4.18
CA GLU A 113 -9.05 -8.18 -4.24
C GLU A 113 -9.69 -9.57 -4.34
#